data_AF-A0A966I1C0-F1
#
_entry.id   AF-A0A966I1C0-F1
#
_cell.length_a   1.000
_cell.length_b   1.000
_cell.length_c   1.000
_cell.angle_alpha   90.00
_cell.angle_beta   90.00
_cell.angle_gamma   90.00
#
_symmetry.space_group_name_H-M   'P 1'
#
loop_
_entity.id
_entity.type
_entity.pdbx_description
1 polymer ?
#
loop_
_entity_poly.entity_id
_entity_poly.type
_entity_poly.pdbx_seq_one_letter_code
_entity_poly.pdbx_strand_id
1 'polypeptide(L)'
;MSTSLIGTYGHGTENDFVIVFDPEDHNNLSSKQTAAICNRATGIGADGLIRITKRDGKWFMDYRNSDGSLAEMCGNGIRVMARYLVERGHH
;
A
#
# COMPACT_ATOMS: atom_id res chain seq x y z
N MET A 1 -9.54 -15.03 -14.27
CA MET A 1 -10.23 -15.06 -12.97
C MET A 1 -10.01 -13.73 -12.30
N SER A 2 -11.03 -13.17 -11.64
CA SER A 2 -10.88 -11.94 -10.84
C SER A 2 -10.52 -12.34 -9.41
N THR A 3 -9.44 -11.79 -8.87
CA THR A 3 -9.04 -12.00 -7.47
C THR A 3 -9.46 -10.76 -6.69
N SER A 4 -10.23 -10.94 -5.62
CA SER A 4 -10.57 -9.86 -4.69
C SER A 4 -9.45 -9.68 -3.67
N LEU A 5 -9.10 -8.43 -3.40
CA LEU A 5 -8.10 -8.04 -2.39
C LEU A 5 -8.76 -7.08 -1.40
N ILE A 6 -8.52 -7.30 -0.10
CA ILE A 6 -8.96 -6.36 0.94
C ILE A 6 -7.92 -5.24 1.03
N GLY A 7 -8.38 -4.00 0.83
CA GLY A 7 -7.57 -2.80 1.01
C GLY A 7 -8.09 -1.93 2.14
N THR A 8 -7.21 -1.14 2.75
CA THR A 8 -7.56 -0.04 3.66
C THR A 8 -7.15 1.27 3.02
N TYR A 9 -8.01 2.27 3.02
CA TYR A 9 -7.66 3.62 2.59
C TYR A 9 -7.24 4.45 3.79
N GLY A 10 -6.18 5.24 3.65
CA GLY A 10 -5.71 6.15 4.70
C GLY A 10 -4.84 7.25 4.12
N HIS A 11 -4.62 8.32 4.89
CA HIS A 11 -3.79 9.43 4.46
C HIS A 11 -2.93 9.96 5.61
N GLY A 12 -1.82 10.60 5.26
CA GLY A 12 -0.98 11.35 6.18
C GLY A 12 -0.78 12.75 5.61
N THR A 13 -1.28 13.78 6.29
CA THR A 13 -1.20 15.19 5.83
C THR A 13 -1.61 15.33 4.36
N GLU A 14 -2.85 14.95 4.05
CA GLU A 14 -3.47 14.96 2.71
C GLU A 14 -2.82 14.07 1.63
N ASN A 15 -1.67 13.46 1.90
CA ASN A 15 -1.09 12.47 1.01
C ASN A 15 -1.71 11.08 1.28
N ASP A 16 -2.47 10.56 0.33
CA ASP A 16 -3.35 9.40 0.49
C ASP A 16 -2.81 8.10 -0.12
N PHE A 17 -3.17 6.98 0.49
CA PHE A 17 -2.66 5.65 0.15
C PHE A 17 -3.74 4.58 0.21
N VAL A 18 -3.64 3.62 -0.71
CA VAL A 18 -4.27 2.30 -0.56
C VAL A 18 -3.28 1.36 0.11
N ILE A 19 -3.66 0.80 1.26
CA ILE A 19 -2.86 -0.12 2.06
C ILE A 19 -3.35 -1.54 1.81
N VAL A 20 -2.42 -2.43 1.50
CA VAL A 20 -2.64 -3.87 1.37
C VAL A 20 -1.79 -4.58 2.42
N PHE A 21 -2.43 -5.34 3.30
CA PHE A 21 -1.72 -6.14 4.29
C PHE A 21 -1.47 -7.54 3.74
N ASP A 22 -0.20 -7.87 3.52
CA ASP A 22 0.25 -9.10 2.87
C ASP A 22 1.52 -9.64 3.53
N PRO A 23 1.47 -10.04 4.82
CA PRO A 23 2.64 -10.45 5.59
C PRO A 23 3.39 -11.63 4.96
N GLU A 24 2.68 -12.52 4.27
CA GLU A 24 3.21 -13.73 3.63
C GLU A 24 3.66 -13.50 2.17
N ASP A 25 3.59 -12.26 1.66
CA ASP A 25 4.00 -11.86 0.29
C ASP A 25 3.37 -12.71 -0.83
N HIS A 26 2.08 -13.03 -0.67
CA HIS A 26 1.32 -13.82 -1.66
C HIS A 26 0.71 -12.96 -2.78
N ASN A 27 0.57 -11.65 -2.57
CA ASN A 27 -0.13 -10.75 -3.47
C ASN A 27 0.86 -9.97 -4.33
N ASN A 28 1.20 -10.50 -5.51
CA ASN A 28 2.05 -9.77 -6.46
C ASN A 28 1.23 -8.75 -7.29
N LEU A 29 1.21 -7.50 -6.82
CA LEU A 29 0.58 -6.39 -7.52
C LEU A 29 1.54 -5.80 -8.56
N SER A 30 1.18 -5.92 -9.84
CA SER A 30 1.92 -5.28 -10.93
C SER A 30 1.81 -3.76 -10.89
N SER A 31 2.76 -3.07 -11.52
CA SER A 31 2.68 -1.61 -11.72
C SER A 31 1.39 -1.19 -12.42
N LYS A 32 0.92 -1.96 -13.41
CA LYS A 32 -0.35 -1.68 -14.11
C LYS A 32 -1.56 -1.80 -13.19
N GLN A 33 -1.61 -2.81 -12.33
CA GLN A 33 -2.67 -2.95 -11.34
C GLN A 33 -2.62 -1.81 -10.31
N THR A 34 -1.43 -1.46 -9.85
CA THR A 34 -1.23 -0.34 -8.92
C THR A 34 -1.75 0.96 -9.53
N ALA A 35 -1.37 1.26 -10.77
CA ALA A 35 -1.84 2.45 -11.48
C ALA A 35 -3.36 2.45 -11.68
N ALA A 36 -3.95 1.29 -12.00
CA ALA A 36 -5.39 1.16 -12.12
C ALA A 36 -6.13 1.40 -10.79
N ILE A 37 -5.59 0.89 -9.68
CA ILE A 37 -6.14 1.10 -8.32
C ILE A 37 -6.05 2.58 -7.93
N CYS A 38 -4.91 3.22 -8.18
CA CYS A 38 -4.64 4.60 -7.78
C CYS A 38 -5.30 5.64 -8.69
N ASN A 39 -5.84 5.24 -9.85
CA ASN A 39 -6.52 6.15 -10.77
C ASN A 39 -7.78 6.73 -10.11
N ARG A 40 -7.85 8.06 -9.97
CA ARG A 40 -8.98 8.76 -9.31
C ARG A 40 -10.29 8.74 -10.11
N ALA A 41 -10.24 8.52 -11.41
CA ALA A 41 -11.44 8.49 -12.27
C ALA A 41 -12.07 7.10 -12.38
N THR A 42 -11.25 6.05 -12.35
CA THR A 42 -11.69 4.67 -12.62
C THR A 42 -11.44 3.69 -11.47
N GLY A 43 -10.64 4.07 -10.48
CA GLY A 43 -10.22 3.24 -9.34
C GLY A 43 -10.63 3.84 -8.00
N ILE A 44 -9.86 3.52 -6.95
CA ILE A 44 -10.08 4.07 -5.60
C ILE A 44 -9.61 5.53 -5.56
N GLY A 45 -8.52 5.83 -6.25
CA GLY A 45 -7.88 7.15 -6.22
C GLY A 45 -6.98 7.32 -5.00
N ALA A 46 -5.67 7.36 -5.22
CA ALA A 46 -4.67 7.62 -4.18
C ALA A 46 -3.36 8.11 -4.78
N ASP A 47 -2.52 8.78 -4.00
CA ASP A 47 -1.18 9.18 -4.40
C ASP A 47 -0.21 8.00 -4.49
N GLY A 48 -0.53 6.88 -3.82
CA GLY A 48 0.17 5.62 -4.02
C GLY A 48 -0.45 4.41 -3.32
N LEU A 49 0.25 3.29 -3.43
CA LEU A 49 -0.12 2.01 -2.83
C LEU A 49 0.99 1.52 -1.91
N ILE A 50 0.63 1.12 -0.70
CA ILE A 50 1.52 0.54 0.29
C ILE A 50 1.14 -0.93 0.48
N ARG A 51 2.00 -1.86 0.05
CA ARG A 51 1.88 -3.27 0.42
C ARG A 51 2.79 -3.53 1.62
N ILE A 52 2.19 -3.95 2.73
CA ILE A 52 2.89 -4.27 3.98
C ILE A 52 3.21 -5.76 3.97
N THR A 53 4.50 -6.10 3.89
CA THR A 53 4.98 -7.50 3.91
C THR A 53 5.96 -7.73 5.06
N LYS A 54 6.38 -8.99 5.26
CA LYS A 54 7.54 -9.31 6.12
C LYS A 54 8.76 -9.69 5.28
N ARG A 55 9.92 -9.14 5.63
CA ARG A 55 11.24 -9.55 5.11
C ARG A 55 12.18 -9.75 6.29
N ASP A 56 12.80 -10.93 6.37
CA ASP A 56 13.72 -11.29 7.45
C ASP A 56 13.15 -11.04 8.86
N GLY A 57 11.86 -11.37 9.04
CA GLY A 57 11.14 -11.18 10.31
C GLY A 57 10.76 -9.74 10.64
N LYS A 58 11.06 -8.77 9.76
CA LYS A 58 10.75 -7.35 9.95
C LYS A 58 9.67 -6.88 8.98
N TRP A 59 8.85 -5.93 9.43
CA TRP A 59 7.88 -5.28 8.56
C TRP A 59 8.57 -4.47 7.47
N PHE A 60 8.11 -4.66 6.23
CA PHE A 60 8.63 -3.99 5.05
C PHE A 60 7.52 -3.23 4.33
N MET A 61 7.84 -2.01 3.90
CA MET A 61 6.95 -1.14 3.14
C MET A 61 7.26 -1.27 1.65
N ASP A 62 6.51 -2.10 0.92
CA ASP A 62 6.57 -2.14 -0.54
C ASP A 62 5.67 -1.02 -1.10
N TYR A 63 6.27 0.16 -1.21
CA TYR A 63 5.60 1.38 -1.65
C TYR A 63 5.74 1.61 -3.16
N ARG A 64 4.61 1.91 -3.81
CA ARG A 64 4.53 2.27 -5.24
C ARG A 64 3.77 3.59 -5.39
N ASN A 65 4.24 4.44 -6.31
CA ASN A 65 3.55 5.66 -6.68
C ASN A 65 2.24 5.36 -7.43
N SER A 66 1.39 6.38 -7.59
CA SER A 66 0.12 6.27 -8.31
C SER A 66 0.24 5.85 -9.79
N ASP A 67 1.41 6.01 -10.41
CA ASP A 67 1.70 5.54 -11.78
C ASP A 67 2.21 4.09 -11.82
N GLY A 68 2.38 3.45 -10.66
CA GLY A 68 2.89 2.09 -10.51
C GLY A 68 4.41 1.97 -10.46
N SER A 69 5.16 3.08 -10.54
CA SER A 69 6.61 3.07 -10.35
C SER A 69 6.98 2.73 -8.89
N LEU A 70 8.14 2.09 -8.71
CA LEU A 70 8.71 1.87 -7.39
C LEU A 70 9.14 3.21 -6.81
N ALA A 71 8.91 3.41 -5.51
CA ALA A 71 9.33 4.60 -4.81
C ALA A 71 10.31 4.24 -3.69
N GLU A 72 11.34 5.06 -3.50
CA GLU A 72 12.39 4.77 -2.53
C GLU A 72 11.92 4.99 -1.09
N MET A 73 11.21 6.08 -0.80
CA MET A 73 10.65 6.34 0.53
C MET A 73 9.59 7.45 0.48
N CYS A 74 8.49 7.27 1.21
CA CYS A 74 7.56 8.36 1.52
C CYS A 74 7.43 8.51 3.04
N GLY A 75 7.84 9.67 3.57
CA GLY A 75 7.73 9.99 4.99
C GLY A 75 6.29 10.01 5.51
N ASN A 76 5.30 10.31 4.64
CA ASN A 76 3.87 10.21 4.99
C ASN A 76 3.42 8.75 5.01
N GLY A 77 3.85 7.96 4.02
CA GLY A 77 3.52 6.54 3.90
C GLY A 77 3.97 5.72 5.11
N ILE A 78 5.20 5.95 5.60
CA ILE A 78 5.69 5.21 6.79
C ILE A 78 4.89 5.52 8.06
N ARG A 79 4.40 6.76 8.24
CA ARG A 79 3.53 7.11 9.39
C ARG A 79 2.17 6.42 9.30
N VAL A 80 1.61 6.37 8.09
CA VAL A 80 0.35 5.66 7.81
C VAL A 80 0.50 4.16 8.05
N MET A 81 1.58 3.54 7.55
CA MET A 81 1.90 2.14 7.80
C MET A 81 2.08 1.84 9.29
N ALA A 82 2.86 2.66 10.01
CA ALA A 82 3.10 2.48 11.43
C ALA A 82 1.78 2.53 12.22
N ARG A 83 0.91 3.49 11.91
CA ARG A 83 -0.43 3.58 12.51
C ARG A 83 -1.26 2.33 12.22
N TYR A 84 -1.30 1.89 10.96
CA TYR A 84 -2.05 0.68 10.56
C TYR A 84 -1.62 -0.54 11.37
N LEU A 85 -0.30 -0.76 11.50
CA LEU A 85 0.27 -1.89 12.23
C LEU A 85 -0.11 -1.84 13.72
N VAL A 86 0.07 -0.68 14.36
CA VAL A 86 -0.23 -0.50 15.79
C VAL A 86 -1.72 -0.67 16.09
N GLU A 87 -2.60 0.00 15.32
CA GLU A 87 -4.06 -0.05 15.55
C GLU A 87 -4.64 -1.46 15.37
N ARG A 88 -4.00 -2.30 14.54
CA ARG A 88 -4.42 -3.69 14.31
C ARG A 88 -3.66 -4.73 15.12
N GLY A 89 -2.78 -4.30 16.04
CA GLY A 89 -2.05 -5.20 16.93
C GLY A 89 -0.95 -6.01 16.24
N HIS A 90 -0.40 -5.51 15.13
CA HIS A 90 0.73 -6.11 14.42
C HIS A 90 2.05 -5.46 14.88
N HIS A 91 2.59 -5.93 16.01
CA HIS A 91 3.90 -5.51 16.55
C HIS A 91 5.02 -6.42 16.07
#